data_AF-B0DEG9-F1
#
_entry.id   AF-B0DEG9-F1
#
_cell.length_a   1.000
_cell.length_b   1.000
_cell.length_c   1.000
_cell.angle_alpha   90.00
_cell.angle_beta   90.00
_cell.angle_gamma   90.00
#
_symmetry.space_group_name_H-M   'P 1'
#
loop_
_entity.id
_entity.type
_entity.pdbx_description
1 polymer ?
#
loop_
_entity_poly.entity_id
_entity_poly.type
_entity_poly.pdbx_seq_one_letter_code
_entity_poly.pdbx_strand_id
1 'polypeptide(L)'
;MYEGRTIVDVWCDAPVQKSWKTFADSALTPEDRLSRWGGIEYWFALGVHPHDAKRYTDAVEKDMARLSLRQLTPRCATKRIHTAAKHAVRLGKPLVIHTREAEEDTEKILKEEVTKDYKIHVHCFSDSPEFAARLLAHFPNFYIGITGVITYSSNTNTSAVISQMSSASPSEPLRILLETDAPFMTPGTSTPPSRHP
;
A
#
# COMPACT_ATOMS: atom_id res chain seq x y z
N MET A 1 -15.13 -0.16 -2.91
CA MET A 1 -14.38 -1.39 -2.56
C MET A 1 -14.07 -1.50 -1.06
N TYR A 2 -14.21 -0.43 -0.28
CA TYR A 2 -13.96 -0.42 1.16
C TYR A 2 -15.01 0.42 1.92
N GLU A 3 -16.29 0.33 1.53
CA GLU A 3 -17.34 1.06 2.26
C GLU A 3 -17.35 0.61 3.73
N GLY A 4 -16.94 1.52 4.62
CA GLY A 4 -16.89 1.31 6.06
C GLY A 4 -15.79 0.37 6.57
N ARG A 5 -14.71 0.11 5.80
CA ARG A 5 -13.65 -0.83 6.20
C ARG A 5 -12.30 -0.13 6.37
N THR A 6 -11.66 -0.34 7.52
CA THR A 6 -10.29 0.09 7.80
C THR A 6 -9.32 -0.99 7.32
N ILE A 7 -8.30 -0.60 6.56
CA ILE A 7 -7.21 -1.50 6.17
C ILE A 7 -6.03 -1.21 7.10
N VAL A 8 -5.61 -2.20 7.87
CA VAL A 8 -4.35 -2.11 8.61
C VAL A 8 -3.28 -2.72 7.73
N ASP A 9 -2.46 -1.87 7.13
CA ASP A 9 -1.28 -2.32 6.40
C ASP A 9 -0.15 -2.59 7.40
N VAL A 10 0.30 -3.85 7.45
CA VAL A 10 1.38 -4.28 8.34
C VAL A 10 2.61 -4.52 7.48
N TRP A 11 3.68 -3.77 7.79
CA TRP A 11 4.98 -3.90 7.14
C TRP A 11 5.49 -5.34 7.16
N CYS A 12 5.82 -5.88 5.99
CA CYS A 12 6.37 -7.24 5.84
C CYS A 12 7.65 -7.20 5.01
N ASP A 13 8.77 -7.59 5.63
CA ASP A 13 10.05 -7.79 4.95
C ASP A 13 10.31 -9.29 4.72
N ALA A 14 11.00 -9.62 3.62
CA ALA A 14 11.37 -10.98 3.28
C ALA A 14 12.75 -11.35 3.89
N PRO A 15 13.00 -12.61 4.28
CA PRO A 15 12.31 -13.81 3.86
C PRO A 15 11.04 -14.04 4.68
N VAL A 16 10.00 -14.55 4.01
CA VAL A 16 8.74 -14.99 4.61
C VAL A 16 9.07 -15.85 5.83
N GLN A 17 8.98 -15.27 7.03
CA GLN A 17 9.13 -16.04 8.25
C GLN A 17 8.02 -17.11 8.25
N LYS A 18 8.37 -18.36 8.55
CA LYS A 18 7.40 -19.47 8.62
C LYS A 18 6.22 -19.15 9.54
N SER A 19 6.41 -18.27 10.52
CA SER A 19 5.38 -17.72 11.40
C SER A 19 4.25 -17.01 10.64
N TRP A 20 4.52 -16.31 9.54
CA TRP A 20 3.50 -15.55 8.80
C TRP A 20 2.46 -16.44 8.14
N LYS A 21 2.87 -17.60 7.64
CA LYS A 21 1.91 -18.59 7.16
C LYS A 21 0.98 -19.02 8.29
N THR A 22 1.52 -19.26 9.48
CA THR A 22 0.72 -19.61 10.66
C THR A 22 -0.23 -18.48 11.06
N PHE A 23 0.21 -17.21 11.02
CA PHE A 23 -0.64 -16.05 11.29
C PHE A 23 -1.73 -15.86 10.22
N ALA A 24 -1.40 -16.01 8.94
CA ALA A 24 -2.37 -15.90 7.87
C ALA A 24 -3.40 -17.05 7.92
N ASP A 25 -2.93 -18.27 8.16
CA ASP A 25 -3.79 -19.45 8.28
C ASP A 25 -4.71 -19.35 9.51
N SER A 26 -4.29 -18.65 10.58
CA SER A 26 -5.11 -18.45 11.79
C SER A 26 -6.22 -17.41 11.63
N ALA A 27 -6.36 -16.75 10.47
CA ALA A 27 -7.41 -15.78 10.18
C ALA A 27 -8.34 -16.24 9.03
N LEU A 28 -8.31 -17.52 8.64
CA LEU A 28 -9.03 -18.02 7.46
C LEU A 28 -10.53 -18.21 7.70
N THR A 29 -10.91 -18.76 8.85
CA THR A 29 -12.31 -19.08 9.17
C THR A 29 -12.94 -17.96 10.01
N PRO A 30 -14.27 -17.72 9.89
CA PRO A 30 -14.97 -16.81 10.79
C PRO A 30 -14.76 -17.16 12.27
N GLU A 31 -14.73 -18.45 12.62
CA GLU A 31 -14.52 -18.94 13.98
C GLU A 31 -13.11 -18.62 14.50
N ASP A 32 -12.07 -18.83 13.69
CA ASP A 32 -10.71 -18.47 14.07
C ASP A 32 -10.54 -16.94 14.17
N ARG A 33 -11.18 -16.16 13.30
CA ARG A 33 -11.20 -14.69 13.42
C ARG A 33 -11.85 -14.24 14.72
N LEU A 34 -12.99 -14.83 15.08
CA LEU A 34 -13.67 -14.46 16.32
C LEU A 34 -12.82 -14.80 17.55
N SER A 35 -12.27 -16.01 17.59
CA SER A 35 -11.56 -16.52 18.78
C SER A 35 -10.13 -15.98 18.95
N ARG A 36 -9.38 -15.81 17.86
CA ARG A 36 -7.95 -15.41 17.92
C ARG A 36 -7.71 -13.94 17.63
N TRP A 37 -8.65 -13.32 16.93
CA TRP A 37 -8.49 -12.00 16.33
C TRP A 37 -9.61 -11.02 16.76
N GLY A 38 -10.42 -11.39 17.76
CA GLY A 38 -11.47 -10.54 18.31
C GLY A 38 -12.58 -10.21 17.31
N GLY A 39 -12.77 -11.02 16.27
CA GLY A 39 -13.75 -10.79 15.21
C GLY A 39 -13.30 -9.78 14.15
N ILE A 40 -12.06 -9.30 14.20
CA ILE A 40 -11.49 -8.38 13.21
C ILE A 40 -11.16 -9.16 11.92
N GLU A 41 -11.49 -8.58 10.77
CA GLU A 41 -11.07 -9.11 9.47
C GLU A 41 -9.60 -8.74 9.19
N TYR A 42 -8.78 -9.74 8.91
CA TYR A 42 -7.38 -9.55 8.50
C TYR A 42 -7.18 -9.94 7.05
N TRP A 43 -6.39 -9.11 6.35
CA TRP A 43 -5.98 -9.30 4.98
C TRP A 43 -4.47 -9.10 4.89
N PHE A 44 -3.83 -9.81 3.96
CA PHE A 44 -2.38 -9.76 3.82
C PHE A 44 -1.99 -9.24 2.45
N ALA A 45 -0.91 -8.45 2.41
CA ALA A 45 -0.17 -8.13 1.20
C ALA A 45 1.11 -8.99 1.18
N LEU A 46 1.42 -9.63 0.05
CA LEU A 46 2.66 -10.42 -0.10
C LEU A 46 3.39 -9.94 -1.33
N GLY A 47 4.59 -9.42 -1.11
CA GLY A 47 5.54 -9.09 -2.15
C GLY A 47 6.95 -9.02 -1.59
N VAL A 48 7.83 -8.35 -2.32
CA VAL A 48 9.21 -8.11 -1.88
C VAL A 48 9.45 -6.61 -1.90
N HIS A 49 9.81 -6.06 -0.74
CA HIS A 49 10.09 -4.64 -0.60
C HIS A 49 11.27 -4.19 -1.49
N PRO A 50 11.28 -2.95 -2.05
CA PRO A 50 12.42 -2.36 -2.75
C PRO A 50 13.79 -2.63 -2.15
N HIS A 51 13.96 -2.48 -0.85
CA HIS A 51 15.24 -2.72 -0.16
C HIS A 51 15.74 -4.17 -0.27
N ASP A 52 14.82 -5.13 -0.46
CA ASP A 52 15.10 -6.55 -0.57
C ASP A 52 14.96 -7.10 -2.00
N ALA A 53 14.92 -6.23 -3.01
CA ALA A 53 14.87 -6.57 -4.44
C ALA A 53 15.81 -7.70 -4.86
N LYS A 54 17.03 -7.67 -4.29
CA LYS A 54 18.11 -8.62 -4.57
C LYS A 54 17.78 -10.05 -4.14
N ARG A 55 16.85 -10.22 -3.18
CA ARG A 55 16.42 -11.51 -2.65
C ARG A 55 15.29 -12.15 -3.44
N TYR A 56 14.63 -11.40 -4.33
CA TYR A 56 13.60 -11.96 -5.19
C TYR A 56 14.28 -13.01 -6.11
N THR A 57 13.64 -14.15 -6.30
CA THR A 57 14.11 -15.23 -7.16
C THR A 57 12.89 -15.95 -7.70
N ASP A 58 13.04 -16.78 -8.72
CA ASP A 58 11.93 -17.60 -9.24
C ASP A 58 11.38 -18.54 -8.15
N ALA A 59 12.23 -18.95 -7.20
CA ALA A 59 11.80 -19.72 -6.03
C ALA A 59 10.89 -18.89 -5.11
N VAL A 60 11.28 -17.65 -4.79
CA VAL A 60 10.44 -16.71 -4.02
C VAL A 60 9.14 -16.42 -4.76
N GLU A 61 9.17 -16.19 -6.07
CA GLU A 61 7.96 -16.00 -6.88
C GLU A 61 7.04 -17.22 -6.82
N LYS A 62 7.59 -18.43 -6.97
CA LYS A 62 6.83 -19.69 -6.89
C LYS A 62 6.19 -19.88 -5.52
N ASP A 63 6.91 -19.56 -4.45
CA ASP A 63 6.38 -19.62 -3.10
C ASP A 63 5.29 -18.57 -2.87
N MET A 64 5.48 -17.35 -3.37
CA MET A 64 4.43 -16.33 -3.36
C MET A 64 3.19 -16.82 -4.10
N ALA A 65 3.31 -17.33 -5.34
CA ALA A 65 2.19 -17.81 -6.13
C ALA A 65 1.41 -18.95 -5.46
N ARG A 66 2.10 -19.86 -4.74
CA ARG A 66 1.46 -20.91 -3.92
C ARG A 66 0.64 -20.33 -2.77
N LEU A 67 1.11 -19.26 -2.16
CA LEU A 67 0.38 -18.52 -1.12
C LEU A 67 -0.72 -17.63 -1.72
N SER A 68 -0.54 -17.10 -2.93
CA SER A 68 -1.45 -16.17 -3.62
C SER A 68 -2.81 -16.76 -4.01
N LEU A 69 -2.92 -18.09 -4.10
CA LEU A 69 -4.21 -18.79 -4.20
C LEU A 69 -5.12 -18.49 -2.99
N ARG A 70 -4.59 -17.86 -1.94
CA ARG A 70 -5.27 -17.59 -0.66
C ARG A 70 -5.37 -16.09 -0.29
N GLN A 71 -5.27 -15.19 -1.29
CA GLN A 71 -5.41 -13.71 -1.26
C GLN A 71 -4.17 -12.92 -0.81
N LEU A 72 -3.46 -12.28 -1.77
CA LEU A 72 -2.33 -11.38 -1.50
C LEU A 72 -2.14 -10.33 -2.61
N THR A 73 -1.62 -9.15 -2.26
CA THR A 73 -1.22 -8.03 -3.14
C THR A 73 0.31 -7.82 -3.12
N PRO A 74 1.02 -7.69 -4.26
CA PRO A 74 2.49 -7.59 -4.25
C PRO A 74 3.05 -6.16 -4.22
N ARG A 75 4.08 -5.97 -3.37
CA ARG A 75 5.02 -4.82 -3.29
C ARG A 75 6.30 -5.10 -4.10
N CYS A 76 6.94 -4.07 -4.70
CA CYS A 76 8.05 -4.31 -5.63
C CYS A 76 9.15 -3.23 -5.75
N ALA A 77 10.32 -3.66 -6.26
CA ALA A 77 11.61 -2.98 -6.44
C ALA A 77 12.03 -2.72 -7.90
N THR A 78 12.70 -1.61 -8.18
CA THR A 78 12.81 -0.88 -9.47
C THR A 78 13.13 -1.68 -10.75
N LYS A 79 13.95 -2.74 -10.75
CA LYS A 79 14.18 -3.59 -11.95
C LYS A 79 13.27 -4.82 -12.05
N ARG A 80 12.47 -5.07 -11.02
CA ARG A 80 11.58 -6.23 -10.88
C ARG A 80 10.11 -5.83 -10.66
N ILE A 81 9.81 -4.52 -10.60
CA ILE A 81 8.44 -3.98 -10.57
C ILE A 81 7.65 -4.55 -11.73
N HIS A 82 8.24 -4.60 -12.93
CA HIS A 82 7.65 -5.24 -14.09
C HIS A 82 7.19 -6.68 -13.81
N THR A 83 8.08 -7.51 -13.27
CA THR A 83 7.80 -8.92 -12.96
C THR A 83 6.70 -9.04 -11.92
N ALA A 84 6.80 -8.34 -10.77
CA ALA A 84 5.76 -8.41 -9.74
C ALA A 84 4.41 -7.83 -10.20
N ALA A 85 4.41 -6.77 -10.99
CA ALA A 85 3.20 -6.19 -11.59
C ALA A 85 2.52 -7.22 -12.51
N LYS A 86 3.27 -7.84 -13.42
CA LYS A 86 2.77 -8.93 -14.28
C LYS A 86 2.20 -10.09 -13.47
N HIS A 87 2.80 -10.43 -12.33
CA HIS A 87 2.27 -11.49 -11.47
C HIS A 87 0.97 -11.11 -10.79
N ALA A 88 0.87 -9.91 -10.25
CA ALA A 88 -0.38 -9.41 -9.68
C ALA A 88 -1.51 -9.48 -10.70
N VAL A 89 -1.24 -8.99 -11.92
CA VAL A 89 -2.17 -8.99 -13.06
C VAL A 89 -2.58 -10.40 -13.42
N ARG A 90 -1.62 -11.33 -13.58
CA ARG A 90 -1.88 -12.75 -13.86
C ARG A 90 -2.76 -13.40 -12.78
N LEU A 91 -2.62 -12.98 -11.53
CA LEU A 91 -3.36 -13.52 -10.38
C LEU A 91 -4.68 -12.77 -10.11
N GLY A 92 -4.97 -11.70 -10.86
CA GLY A 92 -6.13 -10.84 -10.65
C GLY A 92 -6.16 -10.16 -9.27
N LYS A 93 -4.99 -9.85 -8.70
CA LYS A 93 -4.84 -9.28 -7.35
C LYS A 93 -4.48 -7.80 -7.39
N PRO A 94 -5.05 -6.94 -6.53
CA PRO A 94 -4.66 -5.53 -6.47
C PRO A 94 -3.15 -5.35 -6.26
N LEU A 95 -2.61 -4.22 -6.68
CA LEU A 95 -1.22 -3.84 -6.42
C LEU A 95 -1.13 -2.95 -5.19
N VAL A 96 -0.19 -3.26 -4.29
CA VAL A 96 0.22 -2.37 -3.20
C VAL A 96 1.66 -1.96 -3.48
N ILE A 97 1.89 -0.68 -3.68
CA ILE A 97 3.17 -0.16 -4.17
C ILE A 97 3.80 0.67 -3.06
N HIS A 98 5.07 0.42 -2.82
CA HIS A 98 5.93 1.34 -2.10
C HIS A 98 6.84 2.00 -3.13
N THR A 99 6.79 3.32 -3.20
CA THR A 99 7.66 4.16 -4.03
C THR A 99 8.16 5.31 -3.17
N ARG A 100 9.39 5.74 -3.45
CA ARG A 100 10.02 6.91 -2.86
C ARG A 100 11.12 7.37 -3.81
N GLU A 101 11.10 8.65 -4.18
CA GLU A 101 12.11 9.24 -5.08
C GLU A 101 12.24 8.48 -6.42
N ALA A 102 11.15 7.83 -6.86
CA ALA A 102 11.11 6.97 -8.04
C ALA A 102 9.81 7.20 -8.85
N GLU A 103 9.31 8.44 -8.83
CA GLU A 103 8.00 8.81 -9.40
C GLU A 103 7.89 8.48 -10.89
N GLU A 104 8.88 8.89 -11.70
CA GLU A 104 8.87 8.69 -13.16
C GLU A 104 8.93 7.20 -13.53
N ASP A 105 9.82 6.45 -12.89
CA ASP A 105 9.96 5.01 -13.09
C ASP A 105 8.67 4.29 -12.67
N THR A 106 8.12 4.63 -11.50
CA THR A 106 6.88 4.00 -11.00
C THR A 106 5.71 4.28 -11.92
N GLU A 107 5.54 5.53 -12.36
CA GLU A 107 4.47 5.91 -13.30
C GLU A 107 4.60 5.17 -14.63
N LYS A 108 5.81 5.14 -15.19
CA LYS A 108 6.10 4.45 -16.45
C LYS A 108 5.75 2.97 -16.35
N ILE A 109 6.27 2.28 -15.33
CA ILE A 109 6.07 0.84 -15.17
C ILE A 109 4.60 0.51 -14.96
N LEU A 110 3.89 1.30 -14.14
CA LEU A 110 2.45 1.11 -13.96
C LEU A 110 1.70 1.20 -15.29
N LYS A 111 1.97 2.24 -16.09
CA LYS A 111 1.29 2.45 -17.38
C LYS A 111 1.64 1.39 -18.43
N GLU A 112 2.82 0.80 -18.36
CA GLU A 112 3.26 -0.27 -19.28
C GLU A 112 2.68 -1.63 -18.90
N GLU A 113 2.53 -1.92 -17.59
CA GLU A 113 2.33 -3.29 -17.11
C GLU A 113 0.90 -3.60 -16.65
N VAL A 114 0.06 -2.60 -16.40
CA VAL A 114 -1.32 -2.82 -15.95
C VAL A 114 -2.32 -2.03 -16.78
N THR A 115 -3.55 -2.53 -16.84
CA THR A 115 -4.65 -1.85 -17.50
C THR A 115 -5.08 -0.61 -16.72
N LYS A 116 -5.71 0.37 -17.38
CA LYS A 116 -6.17 1.62 -16.71
C LYS A 116 -7.10 1.35 -15.53
N ASP A 117 -7.95 0.33 -15.63
CA ASP A 117 -8.90 -0.06 -14.59
C ASP A 117 -8.30 -0.94 -13.49
N TYR A 118 -6.99 -1.21 -13.53
CA TYR A 118 -6.34 -2.03 -12.51
C TYR A 118 -6.41 -1.38 -11.13
N LYS A 119 -6.55 -2.21 -10.10
CA LYS A 119 -6.69 -1.77 -8.70
C LYS A 119 -5.30 -1.54 -8.12
N ILE A 120 -4.96 -0.29 -7.83
CA ILE A 120 -3.63 0.11 -7.39
C ILE A 120 -3.76 0.92 -6.11
N HIS A 121 -2.86 0.65 -5.17
CA HIS A 121 -2.72 1.37 -3.93
C HIS A 121 -1.26 1.73 -3.74
N VAL A 122 -0.92 3.02 -3.61
CA VAL A 122 0.41 3.43 -3.15
C VAL A 122 0.35 3.67 -1.65
N HIS A 123 0.98 2.76 -0.90
CA HIS A 123 1.03 2.77 0.57
C HIS A 123 2.00 3.85 1.07
N CYS A 124 1.65 4.49 2.19
CA CYS A 124 2.44 5.52 2.88
C CYS A 124 2.95 6.61 1.91
N PHE A 125 2.03 7.26 1.22
CA PHE A 125 2.37 8.24 0.20
C PHE A 125 3.00 9.51 0.77
N SER A 126 4.20 9.85 0.30
CA SER A 126 4.93 11.09 0.61
C SER A 126 5.60 11.76 -0.60
N ASP A 127 5.37 11.24 -1.80
CA ASP A 127 5.91 11.77 -3.07
C ASP A 127 5.15 13.06 -3.51
N SER A 128 5.49 13.64 -4.66
CA SER A 128 4.98 14.94 -5.10
C SER A 128 3.46 14.96 -5.37
N PRO A 129 2.78 16.11 -5.14
CA PRO A 129 1.39 16.29 -5.53
C PRO A 129 1.15 16.12 -7.04
N GLU A 130 2.13 16.53 -7.85
CA GLU A 130 2.08 16.39 -9.31
C GLU A 130 2.06 14.91 -9.71
N PHE A 131 2.85 14.07 -9.06
CA PHE A 131 2.84 12.62 -9.29
C PHE A 131 1.51 11.98 -8.87
N ALA A 132 0.98 12.34 -7.69
CA ALA A 132 -0.35 11.91 -7.28
C ALA A 132 -1.42 12.28 -8.31
N ALA A 133 -1.42 13.53 -8.78
CA ALA A 133 -2.38 14.02 -9.76
C ALA A 133 -2.30 13.25 -11.09
N ARG A 134 -1.09 12.98 -11.61
CA ARG A 134 -0.90 12.20 -12.85
C ARG A 134 -1.44 10.78 -12.72
N LEU A 135 -1.21 10.10 -11.58
CA LEU A 135 -1.72 8.75 -11.35
C LEU A 135 -3.23 8.73 -11.13
N LEU A 136 -3.77 9.65 -10.32
CA LEU A 136 -5.21 9.78 -10.07
C LEU A 136 -5.99 10.07 -11.35
N ALA A 137 -5.45 10.90 -12.26
CA ALA A 137 -6.06 11.19 -13.55
C ALA A 137 -6.00 10.00 -14.52
N HIS A 138 -4.93 9.20 -14.47
CA HIS A 138 -4.74 8.09 -15.40
C HIS A 138 -5.48 6.81 -14.98
N PHE A 139 -5.48 6.50 -13.69
CA PHE A 139 -6.00 5.25 -13.13
C PHE A 139 -7.24 5.52 -12.27
N PRO A 140 -8.47 5.24 -12.77
CA PRO A 140 -9.70 5.43 -11.98
C PRO A 140 -9.71 4.65 -10.66
N ASN A 141 -9.07 3.47 -10.61
CA ASN A 141 -9.01 2.59 -9.44
C ASN A 141 -7.69 2.71 -8.65
N PHE A 142 -7.05 3.89 -8.70
CA PHE A 142 -5.86 4.24 -7.93
C PHE A 142 -6.22 4.89 -6.60
N TYR A 143 -5.59 4.42 -5.53
CA TYR A 143 -5.80 4.90 -4.16
C TYR A 143 -4.47 5.31 -3.52
N ILE A 144 -4.53 6.33 -2.66
CA ILE A 144 -3.38 6.89 -1.94
C ILE A 144 -3.50 6.54 -0.45
N GLY A 145 -2.49 5.85 0.07
CA GLY A 145 -2.34 5.53 1.48
C GLY A 145 -1.80 6.70 2.29
N ILE A 146 -2.48 7.05 3.37
CA ILE A 146 -2.15 8.17 4.25
C ILE A 146 -1.89 7.62 5.65
N THR A 147 -0.66 7.81 6.12
CA THR A 147 -0.22 7.41 7.47
C THR A 147 -0.08 8.61 8.41
N GLY A 148 0.45 8.40 9.61
CA GLY A 148 0.78 9.46 10.56
C GLY A 148 1.77 10.50 10.02
N VAL A 149 2.48 10.23 8.94
CA VAL A 149 3.40 11.19 8.28
C VAL A 149 2.72 12.49 7.86
N ILE A 150 1.40 12.51 7.68
CA ILE A 150 0.65 13.75 7.40
C ILE A 150 0.83 14.82 8.50
N THR A 151 1.12 14.38 9.72
CA THR A 151 1.34 15.28 10.86
C THR A 151 2.76 15.83 10.95
N TYR A 152 3.68 15.38 10.09
CA TYR A 152 5.07 15.82 10.12
C TYR A 152 5.22 17.16 9.41
N SER A 153 5.85 18.13 10.08
CA SER A 153 6.06 19.47 9.51
C SER A 153 6.92 19.47 8.25
N SER A 154 7.79 18.47 8.10
CA SER A 154 8.62 18.26 6.90
C SER A 154 7.83 17.67 5.72
N ASN A 155 6.65 17.10 5.95
CA ASN A 155 5.87 16.43 4.92
C ASN A 155 4.70 17.31 4.44
N THR A 156 5.05 18.35 3.70
CA THR A 156 4.07 19.27 3.10
C THR A 156 3.33 18.63 1.91
N ASN A 157 3.95 17.65 1.24
CA ASN A 157 3.40 17.00 0.05
C ASN A 157 2.07 16.29 0.32
N THR A 158 1.99 15.46 1.36
CA THR A 158 0.76 14.72 1.68
C THR A 158 -0.42 15.67 1.95
N SER A 159 -0.18 16.79 2.65
CA SER A 159 -1.20 17.81 2.89
C SER A 159 -1.65 18.52 1.61
N ALA A 160 -0.71 18.80 0.70
CA ALA A 160 -1.02 19.40 -0.60
C ALA A 160 -1.85 18.45 -1.49
N VAL A 161 -1.52 17.15 -1.53
CA VAL A 161 -2.30 16.13 -2.25
C VAL A 161 -3.75 16.11 -1.77
N ILE A 162 -3.97 16.04 -0.46
CA ILE A 162 -5.33 15.98 0.10
C ILE A 162 -6.10 17.26 -0.21
N SER A 163 -5.44 18.42 -0.14
CA SER A 163 -6.06 19.70 -0.46
C SER A 163 -6.48 19.75 -1.94
N GLN A 164 -5.62 19.28 -2.86
CA GLN A 164 -5.93 19.19 -4.29
C GLN A 164 -7.09 18.23 -4.57
N MET A 165 -7.07 17.03 -3.96
CA MET A 165 -8.14 16.04 -4.11
C MET A 165 -9.48 16.55 -3.57
N SER A 166 -9.46 17.27 -2.44
CA SER A 166 -10.67 17.82 -1.82
C SER A 166 -11.24 19.02 -2.58
N SER A 167 -10.38 19.70 -3.36
CA SER A 167 -10.79 20.81 -4.23
C SER A 167 -11.25 20.34 -5.61
N ALA A 168 -11.02 19.06 -5.96
CA ALA A 168 -11.58 18.46 -7.16
C ALA A 168 -13.11 18.35 -7.05
N SER A 169 -13.79 18.13 -8.19
CA SER A 169 -15.26 18.14 -8.29
C SER A 169 -15.92 17.34 -7.14
N PRO A 170 -16.91 17.89 -6.41
CA PRO A 170 -17.59 17.21 -5.29
C PRO A 170 -18.24 15.86 -5.65
N SER A 171 -18.42 15.59 -6.95
CA SER A 171 -18.95 14.33 -7.46
C SER A 171 -17.93 13.19 -7.44
N GLU A 172 -16.63 13.48 -7.34
CA GLU A 172 -15.58 12.46 -7.31
C GLU A 172 -15.28 12.02 -5.88
N PRO A 173 -15.31 10.70 -5.60
CA PRO A 173 -14.95 10.22 -4.27
C PRO A 173 -13.47 10.46 -3.99
N LEU A 174 -13.15 10.84 -2.75
CA LEU A 174 -11.77 10.87 -2.27
C LEU A 174 -11.19 9.46 -2.31
N ARG A 175 -10.18 9.25 -3.17
CA ARG A 175 -9.48 7.97 -3.33
C ARG A 175 -8.33 7.83 -2.34
N ILE A 176 -8.65 7.95 -1.05
CA ILE A 176 -7.71 7.89 0.08
C ILE A 176 -7.96 6.62 0.90
N LEU A 177 -6.90 5.98 1.37
CA LEU A 177 -6.92 4.91 2.37
C LEU A 177 -6.13 5.37 3.61
N LEU A 178 -6.67 5.12 4.79
CA LEU A 178 -5.98 5.42 6.05
C LEU A 178 -5.16 4.22 6.50
N GLU A 179 -3.95 4.50 6.95
CA GLU A 179 -2.95 3.49 7.30
C GLU A 179 -2.21 3.91 8.58
N THR A 180 -1.58 2.94 9.25
CA THR A 180 -0.66 3.24 10.35
C THR A 180 0.80 3.11 9.94
N ASP A 181 1.10 2.16 9.03
CA ASP A 181 2.46 1.67 8.76
C ASP A 181 3.21 1.27 10.04
N ALA A 182 2.45 0.81 11.04
CA ALA A 182 3.00 0.40 12.33
C ALA A 182 4.02 -0.74 12.16
N PRO A 183 5.11 -0.73 12.94
CA PRO A 183 5.38 0.14 14.10
C PRO A 183 6.01 1.49 13.74
N PHE A 184 6.06 1.85 12.46
CA PHE A 184 6.64 3.09 11.96
C PHE A 184 5.60 4.20 11.83
N MET A 185 6.04 5.38 11.40
CA MET A 185 5.17 6.51 11.05
C MET A 185 4.20 6.97 12.15
N THR A 186 4.61 6.81 13.42
CA THR A 186 3.89 7.32 14.58
C THR A 186 3.53 8.79 14.36
N PRO A 187 2.26 9.20 14.53
CA PRO A 187 1.86 10.58 14.39
C PRO A 187 2.74 11.51 15.23
N GLY A 188 3.19 12.59 14.62
CA GLY A 188 3.99 13.61 15.27
C GLY A 188 3.22 14.19 16.45
N THR A 189 3.85 14.22 17.61
CA THR A 189 3.30 14.91 18.77
C THR A 189 3.45 16.40 18.52
N SER A 190 2.38 17.06 18.08
CA SER A 190 2.33 18.52 18.16
C SER A 190 2.21 18.90 19.63
N THR A 191 3.33 19.02 20.34
CA THR A 191 3.35 19.92 21.49
C THR A 191 3.22 21.31 20.89
N PRO A 192 2.10 22.04 21.08
CA PRO A 192 2.09 23.44 20.67
C PRO A 192 3.30 24.11 21.36
N PRO A 193 4.07 24.98 20.69
CA PRO A 193 5.08 25.76 21.40
C PRO A 193 4.36 26.40 22.58
N SER A 194 4.88 26.23 23.80
CA SER A 194 4.26 26.76 25.01
C SER A 194 4.02 28.25 24.83
N ARG A 195 2.81 28.63 24.44
CA ARG A 195 2.39 30.01 24.39
C ARG A 195 2.06 30.35 25.84
N HIS A 196 3.00 31.05 26.50
CA HIS A 196 2.80 32.27 27.29
C HIS A 196 3.79 32.37 28.48
N PRO A 197 4.14 33.60 28.92
CA PRO A 197 3.97 34.93 28.30
C PRO A 197 5.27 35.49 27.69
#